data_AF-A0A3B4B7G0-F1
#
_entry.id   AF-A0A3B4B7G0-F1
#
_cell.length_a   1.000
_cell.length_b   1.000
_cell.length_c   1.000
_cell.angle_alpha   90.00
_cell.angle_beta   90.00
_cell.angle_gamma   90.00
#
_symmetry.space_group_name_H-M   'P 1'
#
loop_
_entity.id
_entity.type
_entity.pdbx_description
1 polymer ?
#
loop_
_entity_poly.entity_id
_entity_poly.type
_entity_poly.pdbx_seq_one_letter_code
_entity_poly.pdbx_strand_id
1 'polypeptide(L)'
;MSNPQENQFTNLEEWVTSWEKGQTGFHEAKGSKLLQINIDKVLAGRTGVKFFFPLCGKAVDMKWLADMGHTVVGVEISEKAIREYSGIFPFL
;
A
#
# COMPACT_ATOMS: atom_id res chain seq x y z
N MET A 1 -2.53 -32.97 5.33
CA MET A 1 -3.34 -31.96 6.04
C MET A 1 -3.75 -30.93 5.00
N SER A 2 -5.05 -30.67 4.80
CA SER A 2 -5.51 -29.61 3.90
C SER A 2 -5.12 -28.25 4.45
N ASN A 3 -4.78 -27.30 3.57
CA ASN A 3 -4.46 -25.94 3.99
C ASN A 3 -5.76 -25.28 4.49
N PRO A 4 -5.84 -24.78 5.75
CA PRO A 4 -7.06 -24.16 6.28
C PRO A 4 -7.56 -22.97 5.46
N GLN A 5 -6.68 -22.38 4.64
CA GLN A 5 -6.96 -21.22 3.80
C GLN A 5 -7.39 -21.59 2.37
N GLU A 6 -7.38 -22.88 2.00
CA GLU A 6 -7.59 -23.34 0.61
C GLU A 6 -8.95 -22.91 0.01
N ASN A 7 -9.96 -22.68 0.85
CA ASN A 7 -11.30 -22.25 0.44
C ASN A 7 -11.73 -20.93 1.13
N GLN A 8 -10.78 -20.14 1.62
CA GLN A 8 -11.10 -18.81 2.14
C GLN A 8 -11.09 -17.79 1.01
N PHE A 9 -12.24 -17.16 0.80
CA PHE A 9 -12.41 -16.08 -0.18
C PHE A 9 -12.90 -14.84 0.54
N THR A 10 -12.39 -13.69 0.12
CA THR A 10 -12.92 -12.38 0.49
C THR A 10 -13.37 -11.71 -0.78
N ASN A 11 -14.62 -11.27 -0.84
CA ASN A 11 -15.13 -10.53 -1.99
C ASN A 11 -14.79 -9.03 -1.87
N LEU A 12 -15.01 -8.29 -2.96
CA LEU A 12 -14.68 -6.86 -3.01
C LEU A 12 -15.49 -6.03 -1.99
N GLU A 13 -16.76 -6.38 -1.77
CA GLU A 13 -17.66 -5.65 -0.87
C GLU A 13 -17.24 -5.81 0.60
N GLU A 14 -16.80 -7.00 0.99
CA GLU A 14 -16.26 -7.28 2.33
C GLU A 14 -15.02 -6.43 2.61
N TRP A 15 -14.11 -6.32 1.65
CA TRP A 15 -12.91 -5.49 1.79
C TRP A 15 -13.25 -4.00 1.93
N VAL A 16 -14.15 -3.49 1.07
CA VAL A 16 -14.64 -2.10 1.16
C VAL A 16 -15.30 -1.85 2.53
N THR A 17 -16.13 -2.79 2.99
CA THR A 17 -16.80 -2.72 4.30
C THR A 17 -15.80 -2.69 5.46
N SER A 18 -14.70 -3.46 5.39
CA SER A 18 -13.63 -3.40 6.39
C SER A 18 -13.01 -2.01 6.47
N TRP A 19 -12.76 -1.35 5.34
CA TRP A 19 -12.27 0.03 5.32
C TRP A 19 -13.28 1.01 5.91
N GLU A 20 -14.56 0.91 5.56
CA GLU A 20 -15.63 1.75 6.11
C GLU A 20 -15.72 1.65 7.63
N LYS A 21 -15.59 0.42 8.16
CA LYS A 21 -15.58 0.15 9.60
C LYS A 21 -14.26 0.46 10.30
N GLY A 22 -13.24 0.94 9.58
CA GLY A 22 -11.91 1.21 10.13
C GLY A 22 -11.14 -0.04 10.55
N GLN A 23 -11.50 -1.21 10.04
CA GLN A 23 -10.88 -2.50 10.32
C GLN A 23 -9.58 -2.69 9.52
N THR A 24 -8.66 -1.73 9.64
CA THR A 24 -7.43 -1.67 8.85
C THR A 24 -6.22 -2.13 9.66
N GLY A 25 -6.32 -3.27 10.35
CA GLY A 25 -5.26 -3.80 11.23
C GLY A 25 -3.95 -4.13 10.52
N PHE A 26 -3.99 -4.26 9.19
CA PHE A 26 -2.84 -4.45 8.32
C PHE A 26 -2.07 -3.16 8.01
N HIS A 27 -2.61 -1.98 8.35
CA HIS A 27 -1.96 -0.72 8.02
C HIS A 27 -0.75 -0.44 8.93
N GLU A 28 0.43 -0.37 8.34
CA GLU A 28 1.66 0.04 9.02
C GLU A 28 1.86 1.56 8.90
N ALA A 29 1.55 2.29 9.98
CA ALA A 29 1.62 3.77 10.00
C ALA A 29 3.03 4.35 9.76
N LYS A 30 4.09 3.55 9.90
CA LYS A 30 5.49 3.96 9.63
C LYS A 30 6.06 3.40 8.32
N GLY A 31 5.22 2.73 7.52
CA GLY A 31 5.64 2.01 6.32
C GLY A 31 6.43 0.73 6.62
N SER A 32 6.74 -0.01 5.56
CA SER A 32 7.40 -1.31 5.64
C SER A 32 8.89 -1.17 5.97
N LYS A 33 9.29 -1.65 7.15
CA LYS A 33 10.71 -1.70 7.54
C LYS A 33 11.55 -2.52 6.56
N LEU A 34 11.00 -3.61 6.02
CA LEU A 34 11.71 -4.48 5.07
C LEU A 34 11.98 -3.80 3.73
N LEU A 35 11.04 -3.00 3.25
CA LEU A 35 11.25 -2.20 2.05
C LEU A 35 12.35 -1.15 2.29
N GLN A 36 12.29 -0.44 3.41
CA GLN A 36 13.26 0.60 3.76
C GLN A 36 14.69 0.06 3.81
N ILE A 37 14.94 -1.08 4.46
CA ILE A 37 16.30 -1.63 4.58
C ILE A 37 16.84 -2.23 3.26
N ASN A 38 15.97 -2.51 2.28
CA ASN A 38 16.36 -3.14 1.02
C ASN A 38 16.24 -2.21 -0.19
N ILE A 39 15.82 -0.96 -0.01
CA ILE A 39 15.50 -0.07 -1.14
C ILE A 39 16.72 0.17 -2.05
N ASP A 40 17.91 0.30 -1.48
CA ASP A 40 19.14 0.49 -2.27
C ASP A 40 19.42 -0.69 -3.21
N LYS A 41 19.12 -1.91 -2.75
CA LYS A 41 19.25 -3.13 -3.57
C LYS A 41 18.19 -3.17 -4.66
N VAL A 42 16.96 -2.76 -4.34
CA VAL A 42 15.86 -2.68 -5.32
C VAL A 42 16.17 -1.64 -6.39
N LEU A 43 16.70 -0.48 -6.00
CA LEU A 43 17.06 0.59 -6.93
C LEU A 43 18.28 0.21 -7.78
N ALA A 44 19.28 -0.45 -7.19
CA ALA A 44 20.50 -0.85 -7.87
C ALA A 44 21.17 0.32 -8.62
N GLY A 45 21.19 1.50 -8.00
CA GLY A 45 21.74 2.74 -8.57
C GLY A 45 20.84 3.46 -9.58
N ARG A 46 19.64 2.94 -9.89
CA ARG A 46 18.69 3.58 -10.80
C ARG A 46 17.96 4.72 -10.10
N THR A 47 17.73 5.81 -10.84
CA THR A 47 16.87 6.92 -10.44
C THR A 47 15.57 6.92 -11.26
N GLY A 48 14.52 7.60 -10.79
CA GLY A 48 13.27 7.71 -11.55
C GLY A 48 12.53 6.39 -11.82
N VAL A 49 12.78 5.36 -11.00
CA VAL A 49 12.12 4.05 -11.12
C VAL A 49 10.59 4.19 -11.02
N LYS A 50 9.85 3.34 -11.74
CA LYS A 50 8.41 3.23 -11.65
C LYS A 50 8.03 2.07 -10.72
N PHE A 51 7.35 2.37 -9.63
CA PHE A 51 6.85 1.38 -8.67
C PHE A 51 5.35 1.17 -8.83
N PHE A 52 4.93 -0.09 -8.74
CA PHE A 52 3.53 -0.47 -8.73
C PHE A 52 3.17 -1.10 -7.38
N PHE A 53 2.12 -0.59 -6.74
CA PHE A 53 1.58 -1.07 -5.47
C PHE A 53 0.21 -1.73 -5.70
N PRO A 54 0.14 -3.07 -5.79
CA PRO A 54 -1.14 -3.77 -5.84
C PRO A 54 -1.84 -3.70 -4.48
N LEU A 55 -3.15 -3.43 -4.48
CA LEU A 55 -3.98 -3.33 -3.26
C LEU A 55 -3.37 -2.34 -2.26
N CYS A 56 -3.08 -1.13 -2.74
CA CYS A 56 -2.18 -0.21 -2.04
C CYS A 56 -2.74 0.36 -0.74
N GLY A 57 -4.06 0.28 -0.51
CA GLY A 57 -4.71 0.90 0.63
C GLY A 57 -4.28 2.36 0.80
N LYS A 58 -3.62 2.63 1.94
CA LYS A 58 -2.99 3.92 2.27
C LYS A 58 -1.51 3.79 2.62
N ALA A 59 -0.78 2.92 1.91
CA ALA A 59 0.63 2.66 2.19
C ALA A 59 1.49 3.93 2.17
N VAL A 60 2.12 4.24 3.31
CA VAL A 60 2.98 5.41 3.50
C VAL A 60 4.22 5.35 2.58
N ASP A 61 4.68 4.14 2.29
CA ASP A 61 5.82 3.87 1.41
C ASP A 61 5.67 4.47 0.01
N MET A 62 4.43 4.60 -0.50
CA MET A 62 4.18 5.21 -1.81
C MET A 62 4.64 6.66 -1.85
N LYS A 63 4.34 7.44 -0.80
CA LYS A 63 4.79 8.83 -0.72
C LYS A 63 6.30 8.91 -0.55
N TRP A 64 6.85 8.07 0.33
CA TRP A 64 8.28 8.04 0.57
C TRP A 64 9.10 7.77 -0.71
N LEU A 65 8.65 6.82 -1.54
CA LEU A 65 9.27 6.57 -2.85
C LEU A 65 9.08 7.74 -3.82
N ALA A 66 7.90 8.37 -3.83
CA ALA A 66 7.65 9.55 -4.65
C ALA A 66 8.56 10.72 -4.27
N ASP A 67 8.76 10.95 -2.96
CA ASP A 67 9.66 11.99 -2.43
C ASP A 67 11.14 11.74 -2.78
N MET A 68 11.52 10.48 -2.99
CA MET A 68 12.83 10.12 -3.55
C MET A 68 12.96 10.38 -5.06
N GLY A 69 11.91 10.91 -5.72
CA GLY A 69 11.90 11.22 -7.15
C GLY A 69 11.50 10.04 -8.03
N HIS A 70 10.84 9.02 -7.47
CA HIS A 70 10.31 7.88 -8.23
C HIS A 70 8.86 8.12 -8.65
N THR A 71 8.41 7.43 -9.70
CA THR A 71 7.00 7.41 -10.08
C THR A 71 6.31 6.25 -9.35
N VAL A 72 5.15 6.50 -8.76
CA VAL A 72 4.39 5.46 -8.04
C VAL A 72 2.98 5.38 -8.59
N VAL A 73 2.53 4.15 -8.84
CA VAL A 73 1.16 3.84 -9.26
C VAL A 73 0.59 2.81 -8.29
N GLY A 74 -0.56 3.12 -7.70
CA GLY A 74 -1.29 2.20 -6.82
C GLY A 74 -2.63 1.80 -7.42
N VAL A 75 -3.11 0.61 -7.09
CA VAL A 75 -4.50 0.20 -7.33
C VAL A 75 -5.14 -0.21 -6.01
N GLU A 76 -6.31 0.34 -5.72
CA GLU A 76 -7.08 0.07 -4.51
C GLU A 76 -8.57 0.20 -4.86
N ILE A 77 -9.40 -0.68 -4.30
CA ILE A 77 -10.84 -0.70 -4.56
C ILE A 77 -11.60 0.23 -3.59
N SER A 78 -11.08 0.42 -2.38
CA SER A 78 -11.68 1.29 -1.37
C SER A 78 -11.40 2.77 -1.65
N GLU A 79 -12.42 3.50 -2.08
CA GLU A 79 -12.35 4.96 -2.23
C GLU A 79 -11.97 5.66 -0.91
N LYS A 80 -12.47 5.15 0.23
CA LYS A 80 -12.12 5.66 1.56
C LYS A 80 -10.62 5.54 1.83
N ALA A 81 -9.99 4.42 1.48
CA ALA A 81 -8.55 4.23 1.65
C ALA A 81 -7.75 5.27 0.86
N ILE A 82 -8.13 5.53 -0.39
CA ILE A 82 -7.49 6.52 -1.25
C ILE A 82 -7.67 7.94 -0.70
N ARG A 83 -8.87 8.30 -0.23
CA ARG A 83 -9.12 9.60 0.40
C ARG A 83 -8.30 9.78 1.68
N GLU A 84 -8.20 8.74 2.50
CA GLU A 84 -7.35 8.76 3.69
C GLU A 84 -5.87 8.90 3.33
N TYR A 85 -5.40 8.22 2.28
CA TYR A 85 -4.03 8.37 1.77
C TYR A 85 -3.73 9.83 1.38
N SER A 86 -4.60 10.48 0.62
CA SER A 86 -4.44 11.91 0.27
C SER A 86 -4.47 12.80 1.52
N GLY A 87 -5.32 12.50 2.49
CA GLY A 87 -5.39 13.23 3.76
C GLY A 87 -4.14 13.12 4.63
N ILE A 88 -3.35 12.04 4.50
CA ILE A 88 -2.06 11.90 5.20
C ILE A 88 -1.03 12.92 4.67
N PHE A 89 -1.16 13.39 3.42
CA PHE A 89 -0.19 14.25 2.76
C PHE A 89 -0.86 15.51 2.21
N PRO A 90 -1.17 16.50 3.07
CA PRO A 90 -1.98 17.67 2.71
C PRO A 90 -1.35 18.64 1.68
N PHE A 91 -0.16 18.32 1.16
CA PHE A 91 0.58 19.13 0.19
C PHE A 91 1.02 18.34 -1.06
N LEU A 92 0.41 17.19 -1.32
CA LEU A 92 0.36 16.62 -2.67
C LEU A 92 -0.74 17.28 -3.49
#